data_AF-A0A3S3U272-F1
#
_entry.id   AF-A0A3S3U272-F1
#
_cell.length_a   1.000
_cell.length_b   1.000
_cell.length_c   1.000
_cell.angle_alpha   90.00
_cell.angle_beta   90.00
_cell.angle_gamma   90.00
#
_symmetry.space_group_name_H-M   'P 1'
#
loop_
_entity.id
_entity.type
_entity.pdbx_description
1 polymer ?
#
loop_
_entity_poly.entity_id
_entity_poly.type
_entity_poly.pdbx_seq_one_letter_code
_entity_poly.pdbx_strand_id
1 'polypeptide(L)'
;MCYKIKGIITAIGEIKTTKLGTAVQQLHFEQETGKIFYPSALGTRIEILSDFLPGDVAELEFHISGSKGTYNNVIIDNLVRI
;
A
#
# COMPACT_ATOMS: atom_id res chain seq x y z
N MET A 1 -15.09 4.37 0.45
CA MET A 1 -15.09 4.21 -1.03
C MET A 1 -13.85 3.40 -1.38
N CYS A 2 -14.01 2.32 -2.14
CA CYS A 2 -12.91 1.44 -2.54
C CYS A 2 -12.48 1.81 -3.96
N TYR A 3 -11.18 1.90 -4.17
CA TYR A 3 -10.54 2.23 -5.44
C TYR A 3 -9.69 1.05 -5.89
N LYS A 4 -9.55 0.89 -7.21
CA LYS A 4 -8.73 -0.14 -7.84
C LYS A 4 -7.79 0.51 -8.85
N ILE A 5 -6.50 0.18 -8.77
CA ILE A 5 -5.48 0.65 -9.70
C ILE A 5 -4.52 -0.47 -10.11
N LYS A 6 -3.92 -0.35 -11.28
CA LYS A 6 -2.83 -1.22 -11.76
C LYS A 6 -1.52 -0.46 -11.80
N GLY A 7 -0.42 -1.18 -11.63
CA GLY A 7 0.91 -0.58 -11.58
C GLY A 7 1.97 -1.58 -11.18
N ILE A 8 3.17 -1.06 -10.94
CA ILE A 8 4.36 -1.80 -10.55
C ILE A 8 4.75 -1.44 -9.11
N ILE A 9 5.14 -2.45 -8.35
CA ILE A 9 5.73 -2.26 -7.03
C ILE A 9 7.17 -1.83 -7.24
N THR A 10 7.53 -0.64 -6.76
CA THR A 10 8.89 -0.10 -6.93
C THR A 10 9.73 -0.23 -5.66
N ALA A 11 9.09 -0.32 -4.49
CA ALA A 11 9.74 -0.63 -3.22
C ALA A 11 8.71 -1.13 -2.19
N ILE A 12 9.19 -1.90 -1.22
CA ILE A 12 8.42 -2.31 -0.04
C ILE A 12 9.16 -1.79 1.18
N GLY A 13 8.49 -0.97 1.98
CA GLY A 13 9.07 -0.37 3.18
C GLY A 13 9.23 -1.37 4.32
N GLU A 14 10.00 -0.97 5.33
CA GLU A 14 10.13 -1.71 6.58
C GLU A 14 8.83 -1.70 7.39
N ILE A 15 8.63 -2.74 8.19
CA ILE A 15 7.53 -2.82 9.15
C ILE A 15 7.83 -1.89 10.34
N LYS A 16 6.92 -0.97 10.61
CA LYS A 16 6.98 -0.01 11.73
C LYS A 16 5.79 -0.20 12.65
N THR A 17 5.86 0.32 13.87
CA THR A 17 4.76 0.24 14.84
C THR A 17 4.27 1.64 15.19
N THR A 18 2.95 1.85 15.13
CA THR A 18 2.34 3.12 15.56
C THR A 18 2.38 3.27 17.09
N LYS A 19 2.12 4.49 17.59
CA LYS A 19 1.98 4.75 19.02
C LYS A 19 0.91 3.90 19.72
N LEU A 20 -0.08 3.40 18.97
CA LEU A 20 -1.15 2.56 19.48
C LEU A 20 -0.84 1.05 19.38
N GLY A 21 0.40 0.68 19.00
CA GLY A 21 0.83 -0.72 18.90
C GLY A 21 0.48 -1.40 17.57
N THR A 22 -0.17 -0.71 16.63
CA THR A 22 -0.50 -1.30 15.32
C THR A 22 0.72 -1.34 14.41
N ALA A 23 1.03 -2.52 13.84
CA ALA A 23 2.05 -2.66 12.81
C ALA A 23 1.61 -1.97 11.50
N VAL A 24 2.54 -1.38 10.77
CA VAL A 24 2.33 -0.66 9.53
C VAL A 24 3.47 -0.98 8.57
N GLN A 25 3.12 -1.28 7.33
CA GLN A 25 4.10 -1.44 6.26
C GLN A 25 3.63 -0.65 5.04
N GLN A 26 4.53 0.16 4.47
CA GLN A 26 4.19 1.04 3.36
C GLN A 26 4.72 0.47 2.05
N LEU A 27 3.90 0.50 1.02
CA LEU A 27 4.24 0.08 -0.33
C LEU A 27 4.53 1.32 -1.17
N HIS A 28 5.53 1.23 -2.05
CA HIS A 28 5.78 2.22 -3.09
C HIS A 28 5.26 1.64 -4.41
N PHE A 29 4.22 2.27 -4.95
CA PHE A 29 3.45 1.72 -6.07
C PHE A 29 3.34 2.77 -7.19
N GLU A 30 3.85 2.44 -8.38
CA GLU A 30 3.88 3.33 -9.53
C GLU A 30 2.87 2.87 -10.58
N GLN A 31 1.98 3.78 -11.00
CA GLN A 31 1.06 3.53 -12.10
C GLN A 31 1.76 3.70 -13.45
N GLU A 32 1.17 3.13 -14.50
CA GLU A 32 1.62 3.32 -15.89
C GLU A 32 1.70 4.80 -16.32
N THR A 33 0.93 5.68 -15.66
CA THR A 33 0.96 7.13 -15.90
C THR A 33 2.17 7.84 -15.27
N GLY A 34 3.07 7.11 -14.59
CA GLY A 34 4.18 7.65 -13.81
C GLY A 34 3.77 8.23 -12.46
N LYS A 35 2.49 8.12 -12.08
CA LYS A 35 2.01 8.57 -10.76
C LYS A 35 2.37 7.56 -9.69
N ILE A 36 2.91 8.09 -8.60
CA ILE A 36 3.37 7.31 -7.46
C ILE A 36 2.37 7.38 -6.31
N PHE A 37 2.07 6.22 -5.72
CA PHE A 37 1.22 6.04 -4.55
C PHE A 37 2.01 5.39 -3.43
N TYR A 38 1.63 5.75 -2.20
CA TYR A 38 2.26 5.25 -0.98
C TYR A 38 1.25 4.58 -0.03
N PRO A 39 0.54 3.53 -0.47
CA PRO A 39 -0.48 2.89 0.34
C PRO A 39 0.15 2.09 1.49
N SER A 40 -0.60 1.95 2.59
CA SER A 40 -0.15 1.29 3.81
C SER A 40 -0.98 0.06 4.13
N ALA A 41 -0.32 -1.05 4.43
CA ALA A 41 -0.92 -2.19 5.09
C ALA A 41 -0.85 -2.01 6.62
N LEU A 42 -1.89 -2.42 7.34
CA LEU A 42 -2.03 -2.21 8.78
C LEU A 42 -2.30 -3.53 9.52
N GLY A 43 -1.72 -3.68 10.71
CA GLY A 43 -1.94 -4.84 11.58
C GLY A 43 -1.54 -6.14 10.89
N THR A 44 -2.42 -7.13 10.90
CA THR A 44 -2.19 -8.43 10.24
C THR A 44 -2.16 -8.33 8.71
N ARG A 45 -2.71 -7.27 8.11
CA ARG A 45 -2.72 -7.09 6.65
C ARG A 45 -1.33 -6.83 6.05
N ILE A 46 -0.31 -6.58 6.88
CA ILE A 46 1.07 -6.49 6.39
C ILE A 46 1.52 -7.79 5.71
N GLU A 47 0.92 -8.92 6.09
CA GLU A 47 1.16 -10.23 5.47
C GLU A 47 0.80 -10.25 3.97
N ILE A 48 -0.12 -9.39 3.52
CA ILE A 48 -0.45 -9.26 2.09
C ILE A 48 0.80 -8.86 1.27
N LEU A 49 1.78 -8.21 1.89
CA LEU A 49 3.00 -7.75 1.23
C LEU A 49 4.16 -8.75 1.31
N SER A 50 4.04 -9.87 2.04
CA SER A 50 5.17 -10.77 2.32
C SER A 50 5.75 -11.42 1.07
N ASP A 51 4.91 -11.68 0.08
CA ASP A 51 5.26 -12.48 -1.10
C ASP A 51 5.54 -11.62 -2.33
N PHE A 52 5.49 -10.29 -2.18
CA PHE A 52 5.73 -9.33 -3.26
C PHE A 52 7.17 -8.85 -3.26
N LEU A 53 7.66 -8.51 -4.44
CA LEU A 53 9.01 -7.96 -4.65
C LEU A 53 8.94 -6.69 -5.52
N PRO A 54 9.91 -5.76 -5.36
CA PRO A 54 10.09 -4.68 -6.32
C PRO A 54 10.27 -5.24 -7.74
N GLY A 55 9.51 -4.69 -8.69
CA GLY A 55 9.43 -5.17 -10.07
C GLY A 55 8.12 -5.91 -10.39
N ASP A 56 7.39 -6.39 -9.38
CA ASP A 56 6.12 -7.07 -9.59
C ASP A 56 5.04 -6.11 -10.10
N VAL A 57 4.34 -6.54 -11.15
CA VAL A 57 3.11 -5.88 -11.62
C VAL A 57 1.94 -6.43 -10.83
N ALA A 58 1.11 -5.53 -10.29
CA ALA A 58 -0.01 -5.92 -9.45
C ALA A 58 -1.23 -5.02 -9.65
N GLU A 59 -2.39 -5.56 -9.27
CA GLU A 59 -3.62 -4.83 -9.08
C GLU A 59 -3.81 -4.54 -7.59
N LEU A 60 -3.89 -3.24 -7.25
CA LEU A 60 -4.07 -2.75 -5.89
C LEU A 60 -5.51 -2.29 -5.69
N GLU A 61 -6.16 -2.83 -4.65
CA GLU A 61 -7.41 -2.33 -4.11
C GLU A 61 -7.16 -1.62 -2.77
N PHE A 62 -7.70 -0.43 -2.62
CA PHE A 62 -7.49 0.40 -1.43
C PHE A 62 -8.69 1.27 -1.10
N HIS A 63 -8.75 1.74 0.14
CA HIS A 63 -9.66 2.80 0.56
C HIS A 63 -8.90 3.95 1.21
N ILE A 64 -9.55 5.12 1.27
CA ILE A 64 -9.03 6.30 1.99
C ILE A 64 -9.68 6.33 3.37
N SER A 65 -8.89 6.14 4.43
CA SER A 65 -9.39 6.04 5.82
C SER A 65 -9.45 7.39 6.56
N GLY A 66 -9.10 8.49 5.88
CA GLY A 66 -9.04 9.84 6.44
C GLY A 66 -7.87 10.65 5.87
N SER A 67 -7.69 11.87 6.37
CA SER A 67 -6.51 12.69 6.07
C SER A 67 -5.77 13.07 7.35
N LYS A 68 -4.44 13.13 7.27
CA LYS A 68 -3.59 13.66 8.34
C LYS A 68 -2.84 14.85 7.79
N GLY A 69 -3.40 16.05 8.01
CA GLY A 69 -2.88 17.27 7.41
C GLY A 69 -3.03 17.24 5.89
N THR A 70 -1.91 17.32 5.17
CA THR A 70 -1.87 17.37 3.70
C THR A 70 -1.87 16.00 3.01
N TYR A 71 -1.91 14.90 3.76
CA TYR A 71 -1.80 13.54 3.20
C TYR A 71 -3.05 12.72 3.48
N ASN A 72 -3.50 11.97 2.49
CA ASN A 72 -4.57 11.00 2.62
C ASN A 72 -3.99 9.66 3.11
N ASN A 73 -4.63 9.06 4.12
CA ASN A 73 -4.30 7.71 4.55
C ASN A 73 -4.90 6.73 3.55
N VAL A 74 -4.05 6.20 2.68
CA VAL A 74 -4.40 5.19 1.69
C VAL A 74 -4.12 3.81 2.28
N ILE A 75 -5.16 3.02 2.52
CA ILE A 75 -5.05 1.73 3.21
C ILE A 75 -5.30 0.60 2.22
N ILE A 76 -4.39 -0.38 2.21
CA ILE A 76 -4.46 -1.55 1.34
C ILE A 76 -5.59 -2.46 1.82
N ASP A 77 -6.51 -2.79 0.91
CA ASP A 77 -7.55 -3.79 1.12
C ASP A 77 -7.17 -5.12 0.48
N ASN A 78 -6.61 -5.08 -0.74
CA ASN A 78 -6.17 -6.26 -1.46
C ASN A 78 -5.04 -5.92 -2.43
N LEU A 79 -4.15 -6.88 -2.71
CA LEU A 79 -3.07 -6.75 -3.67
C LEU A 79 -2.88 -8.10 -4.38
N VAL A 80 -2.97 -8.10 -5.71
CA VAL A 80 -2.91 -9.33 -6.52
C VAL A 80 -1.88 -9.16 -7.62
N ARG A 81 -0.90 -10.07 -7.71
CA ARG A 81 0.08 -10.09 -8.81
C ARG A 81 -0.61 -10.42 -10.13
N ILE A 82 -0.21 -9.73 -11.20
CA ILE A 82 -0.67 -9.95 -12.59
C ILE A 82 0.40 -10.71 -13.38
#